data_AF-A0A671DT87-F1
#
_entry.id   AF-A0A671DT87-F1
#
_cell.length_a   1.000
_cell.length_b   1.000
_cell.length_c   1.000
_cell.angle_alpha   90.00
_cell.angle_beta   90.00
_cell.angle_gamma   90.00
#
_symmetry.space_group_name_H-M   'P 1'
#
loop_
_entity.id
_entity.type
_entity.pdbx_description
1 polymer ?
#
loop_
_entity_poly.entity_id
_entity_poly.type
_entity_poly.pdbx_seq_one_letter_code
_entity_poly.pdbx_strand_id
1 'polypeptide(L)' 'VQNDAGEFVDLYVPQKCPASNHIIGAKDHTSIQMNVSEVDKVTGRFNGSQCSGKHHSISTCCNQDRWCPGVTLGTL' A
#
# COMPACT_ATOMS: atom_id res chain seq x y z
N VAL A 1 17.28 -11.43 -1.48
CA VAL A 1 18.27 -12.50 -1.31
C VAL A 1 19.64 -11.90 -1.51
N GLN A 2 20.57 -12.22 -0.61
CA GLN A 2 21.95 -11.77 -0.70
C GLN A 2 22.81 -12.99 -1.00
N ASN A 3 23.88 -12.81 -1.78
CA ASN A 3 24.87 -13.86 -1.97
C ASN A 3 25.75 -14.00 -0.71
N ASP A 4 26.59 -15.02 -0.68
CA ASP A 4 27.53 -15.26 0.44
C ASP A 4 28.56 -14.14 0.63
N ALA A 5 28.74 -13.27 -0.39
CA ALA A 5 29.56 -12.06 -0.34
C ALA A 5 28.80 -10.82 0.19
N GLY A 6 27.53 -10.96 0.56
CA GLY A 6 26.69 -9.89 1.11
C GLY A 6 26.10 -8.93 0.08
N GLU A 7 26.36 -9.15 -1.20
CA GLU A 7 25.85 -8.34 -2.30
C GLU A 7 24.39 -8.68 -2.59
N PHE A 8 23.62 -7.65 -2.97
CA PHE A 8 22.21 -7.79 -3.33
C PHE A 8 22.09 -8.25 -4.79
N VAL A 9 21.67 -9.50 -4.99
CA VAL A 9 21.61 -10.13 -6.34
C VAL A 9 20.19 -10.15 -6.91
N ASP A 10 19.18 -9.70 -6.16
CA ASP A 10 17.81 -9.60 -6.69
C ASP A 10 17.68 -8.43 -7.67
N LEU A 11 17.15 -8.72 -8.86
CA LEU A 11 16.88 -7.71 -9.88
C LEU A 11 15.70 -6.79 -9.52
N TYR A 12 14.80 -7.23 -8.64
CA TYR A 12 13.61 -6.48 -8.23
C TYR A 12 13.12 -6.91 -6.86
N VAL A 13 12.70 -5.93 -6.05
CA VAL A 13 12.03 -6.15 -4.77
C VAL A 13 10.53 -5.99 -4.97
N PRO A 14 9.73 -7.06 -4.83
CA PRO A 14 8.30 -6.99 -5.07
C PRO A 14 7.54 -6.28 -3.96
N GLN A 15 6.51 -5.54 -4.37
CA GLN A 15 5.61 -4.86 -3.44
C GLN A 15 4.74 -5.88 -2.71
N LYS A 16 4.52 -5.62 -1.42
CA LYS A 16 3.61 -6.42 -0.58
C LYS A 16 2.29 -5.69 -0.42
N CYS A 17 1.21 -6.47 -0.47
CA CYS A 17 -0.12 -6.02 -0.12
C CYS A 17 -0.17 -5.59 1.36
N PRO A 18 -0.58 -4.36 1.70
CA PRO A 18 -0.65 -3.94 3.09
C PRO A 18 -1.78 -4.64 3.86
N ALA A 19 -2.83 -5.12 3.16
CA ALA A 19 -3.97 -5.78 3.79
C ALA A 19 -3.73 -7.26 4.09
N SER A 20 -3.15 -8.01 3.13
CA SER A 20 -2.99 -9.47 3.24
C SER A 20 -1.55 -9.94 3.36
N ASN A 21 -0.56 -9.04 3.27
CA ASN A 21 0.87 -9.35 3.14
C ASN A 21 1.21 -10.28 1.96
N HIS A 22 0.30 -10.42 1.00
CA HIS A 22 0.54 -11.15 -0.24
C HIS A 22 1.53 -10.39 -1.14
N ILE A 23 2.40 -11.12 -1.83
CA ILE A 23 3.34 -10.55 -2.78
C ILE A 23 2.57 -10.26 -4.08
N ILE A 24 2.59 -9.02 -4.55
CA ILE A 24 1.97 -8.65 -5.82
C ILE A 24 2.95 -9.04 -6.93
N GLY A 25 2.58 -10.04 -7.71
CA GLY A 25 3.37 -10.52 -8.83
C GLY A 25 3.09 -9.72 -10.11
N ALA A 26 3.99 -9.83 -11.09
CA ALA A 26 3.83 -9.14 -12.39
C ALA A 26 2.58 -9.56 -13.18
N LYS A 27 1.98 -10.72 -12.84
CA LYS A 27 0.76 -11.24 -13.48
C LYS A 27 -0.54 -10.77 -12.81
N ASP A 28 -0.45 -10.09 -11.67
CA ASP A 28 -1.61 -9.61 -10.92
C ASP A 28 -2.12 -8.28 -11.49
N HIS A 29 -2.69 -8.33 -12.70
CA HIS A 29 -3.19 -7.16 -13.44
C HIS A 29 -4.39 -6.47 -12.79
N THR A 30 -5.04 -7.13 -11.84
CA THR A 30 -6.16 -6.60 -11.07
C THR A 30 -5.74 -6.05 -9.71
N SER A 31 -4.44 -6.06 -9.41
CA SER A 31 -3.91 -5.26 -8.31
C SER A 31 -3.86 -3.79 -8.74
N ILE A 32 -4.43 -2.92 -7.92
CA ILE A 32 -4.37 -1.47 -8.13
C ILE A 32 -3.79 -0.82 -6.90
N GLN A 33 -3.02 0.24 -7.11
CA GLN A 33 -2.46 1.07 -6.05
C GLN A 33 -3.27 2.36 -5.94
N MET A 34 -3.84 2.61 -4.76
CA MET A 34 -4.56 3.84 -4.46
C MET A 34 -3.77 4.66 -3.44
N ASN A 35 -3.47 5.92 -3.73
CA ASN A 35 -2.83 6.82 -2.77
C ASN A 35 -3.88 7.75 -2.16
N VAL A 36 -3.85 7.89 -0.83
CA VAL A 36 -4.80 8.74 -0.11
C VAL A 36 -4.12 10.05 0.25
N SER A 37 -4.69 11.13 -0.27
CA SER A 37 -4.29 12.50 0.01
C SER A 37 -4.72 12.95 1.41
N GLU A 38 -3.84 13.66 2.10
CA GLU A 38 -4.20 14.37 3.33
C GLU A 38 -4.88 15.70 2.99
N VAL A 39 -5.96 15.98 3.70
CA VAL A 39 -6.81 17.15 3.48
C VAL A 39 -6.84 18.00 4.74
N ASP A 40 -6.70 19.32 4.58
CA ASP A 40 -6.84 20.26 5.69
C ASP A 40 -8.28 20.26 6.25
N LYS A 41 -8.41 20.16 7.57
CA LYS A 41 -9.70 20.01 8.26
C LYS A 41 -10.61 21.23 8.12
N VAL A 42 -10.05 22.41 7.88
CA VAL A 42 -10.78 23.68 7.85
C VAL A 42 -11.13 24.10 6.43
N THR A 43 -10.17 23.99 5.51
CA THR A 43 -10.35 24.44 4.12
C THR A 43 -10.79 23.33 3.17
N GLY A 44 -10.72 22.06 3.59
CA GLY A 44 -11.08 20.91 2.76
C GLY A 44 -10.19 20.77 1.51
N ARG A 45 -9.06 21.48 1.45
CA ARG A 45 -8.16 21.50 0.31
C ARG A 45 -7.07 20.46 0.46
N PHE A 46 -6.64 19.94 -0.70
CA PHE A 46 -5.52 19.04 -0.78
C PHE A 46 -4.23 19.77 -0.44
N ASN A 47 -3.48 19.24 0.53
CA ASN A 47 -2.25 19.85 1.02
C ASN A 47 -1.00 19.44 0.22
N GLY A 48 -1.16 18.72 -0.90
CA GLY A 48 -0.03 18.18 -1.66
C GLY A 48 0.65 16.97 -1.00
N SER A 49 0.39 16.75 0.29
CA SER A 49 0.87 15.60 1.04
C SER A 49 -0.12 14.44 0.96
N GLN A 50 0.43 13.25 0.78
CA GLN A 50 -0.27 11.99 0.98
C GLN A 50 -0.05 11.55 2.43
N CYS A 51 -1.04 10.89 3.04
CA CYS A 51 -1.01 10.53 4.45
C CYS A 51 0.26 9.70 4.76
N SER A 52 1.22 10.26 5.50
CA SER A 52 2.51 9.62 5.85
C SER A 52 2.37 8.42 6.81
N GLY A 53 1.15 8.13 7.28
CA GLY A 53 0.83 6.92 8.03
C GLY A 53 0.97 5.65 7.20
N LYS A 54 0.85 4.49 7.85
CA LYS A 54 1.04 3.14 7.25
C LYS A 54 0.12 2.82 6.04
N HIS A 55 -0.80 3.72 5.69
CA HIS A 55 -1.82 3.59 4.65
C HIS A 55 -1.61 4.58 3.48
N HIS A 56 -0.39 5.14 3.34
CA HIS A 56 -0.06 6.10 2.27
C HIS A 56 -0.49 5.62 0.87
N SER A 57 -0.35 4.31 0.64
CA SER A 57 -0.87 3.61 -0.53
C SER A 57 -1.62 2.35 -0.12
N ILE A 58 -2.92 2.30 -0.39
CA ILE A 58 -3.75 1.11 -0.23
C ILE A 58 -3.68 0.36 -1.56
N SER A 59 -2.93 -0.74 -1.62
CA SER A 59 -2.98 -1.64 -2.77
C SER A 59 -4.01 -2.72 -2.51
N THR A 60 -5.06 -2.80 -3.33
CA THR A 60 -6.05 -3.88 -3.25
C THR A 60 -5.55 -5.09 -4.02
N CYS A 61 -5.49 -6.22 -3.33
CA CYS A 61 -5.08 -7.48 -3.93
C CYS A 61 -6.34 -8.26 -4.30
N CYS A 62 -6.44 -8.67 -5.57
CA CYS A 62 -7.68 -9.11 -6.20
C CYS A 62 -8.32 -10.39 -5.62
N ASN A 63 -7.67 -11.04 -4.65
CA ASN A 63 -8.16 -12.26 -4.00
C ASN A 63 -8.99 -12.01 -2.73
N GLN A 64 -9.35 -10.76 -2.41
CA GLN A 64 -10.09 -10.46 -1.18
C GLN A 64 -11.37 -9.66 -1.47
N ASP A 65 -12.46 -10.37 -1.81
CA ASP A 65 -13.85 -9.87 -1.78
C ASP A 65 -14.34 -9.50 -0.37
N ARG A 66 -13.42 -9.29 0.57
CA ARG A 66 -13.70 -8.87 1.93
C ARG A 66 -12.83 -7.67 2.21
N TRP A 67 -13.36 -6.49 1.87
CA TRP A 67 -12.96 -5.22 2.48
C TRP A 67 -12.83 -5.47 3.99
N CYS A 68 -11.60 -5.38 4.54
CA CYS A 68 -11.38 -5.64 5.95
C CYS A 68 -12.27 -4.68 6.76
N PRO A 69 -13.20 -5.18 7.60
CA PRO A 69 -14.00 -4.31 8.47
C PRO A 69 -13.18 -3.70 9.63
N GLY A 70 -11.84 -3.79 9.57
CA GLY A 70 -10.91 -3.35 10.62
C GLY A 70 -10.08 -2.11 10.27
N VAL A 71 -10.28 -1.50 9.10
CA VAL A 71 -9.89 -0.09 8.93
C VAL A 71 -11.03 0.70 9.56
N THR A 72 -11.07 0.75 10.89
CA THR A 72 -11.80 1.81 11.57
C THR A 72 -11.27 3.12 10.99
N LEU A 73 -12.11 3.73 10.16
CA LEU A 73 -12.11 5.16 9.91
C LEU A 73 -11.84 5.80 11.27
N GLY A 74 -10.69 6.47 11.37
CA GLY A 74 -10.22 7.04 12.62
C GLY A 74 -11.35 7.73 13.36
N THR A 75 -11.51 7.31 14.61
CA THR A 75 -12.21 7.97 15.70
C THR A 75 -12.27 9.49 15.50
N LEU A 76 -13.49 10.02 15.35
CA LEU A 76 -13.84 11.35 15.85
C LEU A 76 -13.97 11.27 17.37
#